data_AF-A0A7V2M1X3-F1
#
_entry.id   AF-A0A7V2M1X3-F1
#
_cell.length_a   1.000
_cell.length_b   1.000
_cell.length_c   1.000
_cell.angle_alpha   90.00
_cell.angle_beta   90.00
_cell.angle_gamma   90.00
#
_symmetry.space_group_name_H-M   'P 1'
#
loop_
_entity.id
_entity.type
_entity.pdbx_description
1 polymer ?
#
loop_
_entity_poly.entity_id
_entity_poly.type
_entity_poly.pdbx_seq_one_letter_code
_entity_poly.pdbx_strand_id
1 'polypeptide(L)'
;MKSTQLSRKFDWFFWVQWIFASLLGWIIGSLFFGDLGVGIALGILQWLILRTRLSNAWLWIIMTAIGWGFGSLIILLVLPPHISVVPNIMLGLSIGFFQWLVLRKQVYQAWWWILVNGFAWAFSLLGYWGIIFVGGSVGLLTGITLELMVRYSDIRNTSNFHGD
;
A
#
# COMPACT_ATOMS: atom_id res chain seq x y z
N MET A 1 35.53 -6.50 12.76
CA MET A 1 34.50 -5.46 12.50
C MET A 1 34.24 -5.42 11.00
N LYS A 2 33.13 -6.03 10.54
CA LYS A 2 32.80 -6.17 9.12
C LYS A 2 32.04 -4.94 8.62
N SER A 3 32.66 -4.20 7.72
CA SER A 3 32.13 -3.09 6.92
C SER A 3 31.10 -3.53 5.86
N THR A 4 30.19 -4.45 6.18
CA THR A 4 29.18 -4.99 5.23
C THR A 4 27.79 -4.37 5.43
N GLN A 5 27.68 -3.04 5.40
CA GLN A 5 26.38 -2.35 5.42
C GLN A 5 26.17 -1.41 4.23
N LEU A 6 27.00 -1.48 3.19
CA LEU A 6 26.75 -0.76 1.94
C LEU A 6 26.11 -1.69 0.90
N SER A 7 24.87 -1.34 0.53
CA SER A 7 23.95 -2.06 -0.36
C SER A 7 23.21 -3.26 0.25
N ARG A 8 22.20 -2.97 1.10
CA ARG A 8 21.05 -3.88 1.24
C ARG A 8 20.49 -4.11 -0.17
N LYS A 9 20.56 -5.35 -0.67
CA LYS A 9 19.98 -5.72 -1.98
C LYS A 9 18.46 -5.59 -1.89
N PHE A 10 17.80 -5.36 -3.03
CA PHE A 10 16.34 -5.33 -3.12
C PHE A 10 15.76 -6.62 -2.52
N ASP A 11 14.84 -6.48 -1.56
CA ASP A 11 14.23 -7.62 -0.89
C ASP A 11 13.09 -8.19 -1.74
N TRP A 12 13.46 -9.08 -2.65
CA TRP A 12 12.53 -9.81 -3.50
C TRP A 12 11.50 -10.60 -2.70
N PHE A 13 11.88 -11.14 -1.54
CA PHE A 13 10.98 -11.95 -0.73
C PHE A 13 9.87 -11.10 -0.13
N PHE A 14 10.23 -9.94 0.44
CA PHE A 14 9.26 -8.96 0.93
C PHE A 14 8.32 -8.48 -0.18
N TRP A 15 8.87 -8.14 -1.35
CA TRP A 15 8.08 -7.68 -2.49
C TRP A 15 7.05 -8.73 -2.95
N VAL A 16 7.47 -9.99 -3.08
CA VAL A 16 6.55 -11.09 -3.45
C VAL A 16 5.48 -11.31 -2.37
N GLN A 17 5.87 -11.32 -1.09
CA GLN A 17 4.90 -11.43 0.01
C GLN A 17 3.84 -10.32 -0.05
N TRP A 18 4.27 -9.10 -0.34
CA TRP A 18 3.37 -7.94 -0.44
C TRP A 18 2.34 -8.09 -1.58
N ILE A 19 2.76 -8.63 -2.73
CA ILE A 19 1.85 -8.95 -3.84
C ILE A 19 0.82 -9.98 -3.39
N PHE A 20 1.25 -11.09 -2.78
CA PHE A 20 0.34 -12.13 -2.32
C PHE A 20 -0.63 -11.64 -1.25
N ALA A 21 -0.16 -10.86 -0.28
CA ALA A 21 -1.03 -10.28 0.74
C ALA A 21 -2.09 -9.35 0.13
N SER A 22 -1.72 -8.54 -0.86
CA SER A 22 -2.65 -7.62 -1.53
C SER A 22 -3.65 -8.37 -2.40
N LEU A 23 -3.20 -9.41 -3.13
CA LEU A 23 -4.06 -10.26 -3.93
C LEU A 23 -5.06 -11.04 -3.06
N LEU A 24 -4.57 -11.74 -2.04
CA LEU A 24 -5.42 -12.53 -1.15
C LEU A 24 -6.37 -11.63 -0.35
N GLY A 25 -5.93 -10.45 0.09
CA GLY A 25 -6.77 -9.55 0.87
C GLY A 25 -7.92 -9.01 0.05
N TRP A 26 -7.65 -8.69 -1.22
CA TRP A 26 -8.67 -8.34 -2.20
C TRP A 26 -9.66 -9.48 -2.42
N ILE A 27 -9.19 -10.70 -2.71
CA ILE A 27 -10.04 -11.86 -2.98
C ILE A 27 -10.89 -12.22 -1.76
N ILE A 28 -10.26 -12.36 -0.58
CA ILE A 28 -10.96 -12.74 0.65
C ILE A 28 -11.96 -11.66 1.04
N GLY A 29 -11.55 -10.40 1.01
CA GLY A 29 -12.43 -9.30 1.38
C GLY A 29 -13.66 -9.21 0.48
N SER A 30 -13.45 -9.32 -0.84
CA SER A 30 -14.53 -9.21 -1.82
C SER A 30 -15.49 -10.40 -1.76
N LEU A 31 -14.98 -11.62 -1.54
CA LEU A 31 -15.81 -12.84 -1.50
C LEU A 31 -16.60 -12.99 -0.21
N PHE A 32 -16.02 -12.64 0.94
CA PHE A 32 -16.58 -13.02 2.24
C PHE A 32 -17.20 -11.86 3.03
N PHE A 33 -16.82 -10.62 2.74
CA PHE A 33 -17.09 -9.49 3.64
C PHE A 33 -17.61 -8.23 2.92
N GLY A 34 -17.81 -8.27 1.60
CA GLY A 34 -18.24 -7.13 0.80
C GLY A 34 -17.22 -5.99 0.78
N ASP A 35 -17.66 -4.79 0.39
CA ASP A 35 -16.75 -3.65 0.14
C ASP A 35 -15.90 -3.28 1.36
N LEU A 36 -16.52 -3.03 2.52
CA LEU A 36 -15.77 -2.69 3.75
C LEU A 36 -14.85 -3.84 4.20
N GLY A 37 -15.25 -5.07 3.88
CA GLY A 37 -14.47 -6.27 4.08
C GLY A 37 -13.12 -6.27 3.39
N VAL A 38 -13.04 -5.68 2.19
CA VAL A 38 -11.80 -5.59 1.42
C VAL A 38 -10.76 -4.73 2.13
N GLY A 39 -11.15 -3.56 2.62
CA GLY A 39 -10.23 -2.68 3.37
C GLY A 39 -9.63 -3.37 4.61
N ILE A 40 -10.45 -4.12 5.34
CA ILE A 40 -10.02 -4.85 6.54
C ILE A 40 -9.10 -6.02 6.16
N ALA A 41 -9.52 -6.86 5.20
CA ALA A 41 -8.75 -8.03 4.78
C ALA A 41 -7.37 -7.64 4.20
N LEU A 42 -7.33 -6.62 3.34
CA LEU A 42 -6.09 -6.02 2.85
C LEU A 42 -5.22 -5.52 4.00
N GLY A 43 -5.81 -4.74 4.90
CA GLY A 43 -5.12 -4.17 6.05
C GLY A 43 -4.47 -5.24 6.92
N ILE A 44 -5.18 -6.33 7.23
CA ILE A 44 -4.68 -7.45 8.04
C ILE A 44 -3.52 -8.16 7.36
N LEU A 45 -3.68 -8.55 6.09
CA LEU A 45 -2.63 -9.32 5.40
C LEU A 45 -1.38 -8.47 5.14
N GLN A 46 -1.55 -7.19 4.78
CA GLN A 46 -0.43 -6.26 4.67
C GLN A 46 0.24 -6.00 6.02
N TRP A 47 -0.53 -5.91 7.11
CA TRP A 47 -0.02 -5.76 8.46
C TRP A 47 0.87 -6.94 8.89
N LEU A 48 0.51 -8.18 8.55
CA LEU A 48 1.30 -9.37 8.90
C LEU A 48 2.74 -9.29 8.35
N ILE A 49 2.92 -8.61 7.22
CA ILE A 49 4.22 -8.36 6.61
C ILE A 49 4.89 -7.16 7.28
N LEU A 50 4.17 -6.05 7.44
CA LEU A 50 4.70 -4.79 7.99
C LEU A 50 5.09 -4.85 9.46
N ARG A 51 4.45 -5.70 10.27
CA ARG A 51 4.71 -5.79 11.72
C ARG A 51 6.17 -6.12 12.06
N THR A 52 6.92 -6.67 11.10
CA THR A 52 8.34 -6.99 11.28
C THR A 52 9.28 -5.82 10.97
N ARG A 53 8.80 -4.78 10.28
CA ARG A 53 9.61 -3.65 9.79
C ARG A 53 9.22 -2.29 10.35
N LEU A 54 7.94 -2.10 10.67
CA LEU A 54 7.41 -0.82 11.13
C LEU A 54 6.94 -0.93 12.58
N SER A 55 7.32 0.05 13.39
CA SER A 55 6.72 0.27 14.70
C SER A 55 5.26 0.69 14.53
N ASN A 56 4.37 0.29 15.44
CA ASN A 56 2.93 0.62 15.35
C ASN A 56 2.24 0.17 14.05
N ALA A 57 2.75 -0.89 13.40
CA ALA A 57 2.17 -1.40 12.16
C ALA A 57 0.67 -1.75 12.28
N TRP A 58 0.16 -2.04 13.49
CA TRP A 58 -1.26 -2.33 13.70
C TRP A 58 -2.19 -1.19 13.25
N LEU A 59 -1.72 0.08 13.28
CA LEU A 59 -2.46 1.23 12.76
C LEU A 59 -2.71 1.12 11.26
N TRP A 60 -1.91 0.32 10.54
CA TRP A 60 -2.10 0.06 9.11
C TRP A 60 -3.48 -0.52 8.81
N ILE A 61 -3.97 -1.44 9.65
CA ILE A 61 -5.28 -2.07 9.48
C ILE A 61 -6.38 -1.01 9.55
N ILE A 62 -6.34 -0.20 10.62
CA ILE A 62 -7.33 0.85 10.87
C ILE A 62 -7.32 1.89 9.74
N MET A 63 -6.13 2.36 9.35
CA MET A 63 -6.01 3.37 8.30
C MET A 63 -6.42 2.84 6.93
N THR A 64 -6.16 1.57 6.63
CA THR A 64 -6.62 0.94 5.39
C THR A 64 -8.15 0.81 5.37
N ALA A 65 -8.75 0.37 6.48
CA ALA A 65 -10.21 0.25 6.60
C ALA A 65 -10.90 1.62 6.52
N ILE A 66 -10.39 2.64 7.22
CA ILE A 66 -10.92 4.01 7.17
C ILE A 66 -10.76 4.58 5.76
N GLY A 67 -9.59 4.44 5.13
CA GLY A 67 -9.38 4.94 3.78
C GLY A 67 -10.27 4.26 2.75
N TRP A 68 -10.51 2.96 2.90
CA TRP A 68 -11.49 2.26 2.08
C TRP A 68 -12.90 2.81 2.27
N GLY A 69 -13.38 2.85 3.51
CA GLY A 69 -14.74 3.30 3.82
C GLY A 69 -14.97 4.76 3.43
N PHE A 70 -14.00 5.63 3.70
CA PHE A 70 -14.05 7.05 3.35
C PHE A 70 -14.02 7.26 1.83
N GLY A 71 -13.14 6.56 1.11
CA GLY A 71 -13.11 6.60 -0.35
C GLY A 71 -14.42 6.11 -0.96
N SER A 72 -14.96 4.99 -0.46
CA SER A 72 -16.25 4.43 -0.90
C SER A 72 -17.41 5.40 -0.65
N LEU A 73 -17.41 6.08 0.50
CA LEU A 73 -18.41 7.09 0.84
C LEU A 73 -18.34 8.31 -0.11
N ILE A 74 -17.14 8.79 -0.43
CA ILE A 74 -16.95 9.88 -1.41
C ILE A 74 -17.50 9.46 -2.78
N ILE A 75 -17.16 8.24 -3.23
CA ILE A 75 -17.62 7.72 -4.52
C ILE A 75 -19.15 7.70 -4.56
N LEU A 76 -19.78 7.18 -3.51
CA LEU A 76 -21.24 7.07 -3.41
C LEU A 76 -21.95 8.44 -3.41
N LEU A 77 -21.38 9.43 -2.72
CA LEU A 77 -22.04 10.72 -2.52
C LEU A 77 -21.73 11.76 -3.60
N VAL A 78 -20.56 11.67 -4.24
CA VAL A 78 -20.02 12.75 -5.08
C VAL A 78 -19.90 12.33 -6.55
N LEU A 79 -19.59 11.07 -6.84
CA LEU A 79 -19.25 10.67 -8.20
C LEU A 79 -20.46 10.15 -8.98
N PRO A 80 -20.68 10.65 -10.20
CA PRO A 80 -21.69 10.09 -11.07
C PRO A 80 -21.32 8.66 -11.52
N PRO A 81 -22.29 7.74 -11.61
CA PRO A 81 -22.03 6.32 -11.90
C PRO A 81 -21.49 6.04 -13.30
N HIS A 82 -21.49 7.02 -14.21
CA HIS A 82 -21.05 6.86 -15.60
C HIS A 82 -19.54 7.04 -15.81
N ILE A 83 -18.78 7.42 -14.78
CA ILE A 83 -17.32 7.60 -14.89
C ILE A 83 -16.60 6.34 -14.38
N SER A 84 -16.05 5.53 -15.27
CA SER A 84 -15.53 4.19 -14.92
C SER A 84 -14.20 4.17 -14.16
N VAL A 85 -13.31 5.15 -14.39
CA VAL A 85 -11.93 5.12 -13.82
C VAL A 85 -11.79 5.97 -12.57
N VAL A 86 -12.48 7.11 -12.50
CA VAL A 86 -12.36 8.09 -11.41
C VAL A 86 -12.68 7.49 -10.02
N PRO A 87 -13.71 6.64 -9.83
CA PRO A 87 -13.98 6.04 -8.54
C PRO A 87 -12.79 5.29 -7.95
N ASN A 88 -12.08 4.52 -8.78
CA ASN A 88 -10.95 3.70 -8.32
C ASN A 88 -9.73 4.53 -7.99
N ILE A 89 -9.47 5.59 -8.77
CA ILE A 89 -8.45 6.59 -8.43
C ILE A 89 -8.77 7.20 -7.07
N MET A 90 -10.02 7.62 -6.83
CA MET A 90 -10.43 8.20 -5.55
C MET A 90 -10.28 7.22 -4.39
N LEU A 91 -10.65 5.96 -4.59
CA LEU A 91 -10.46 4.90 -3.59
C LEU A 91 -8.97 4.73 -3.27
N GLY A 92 -8.12 4.62 -4.29
CA GLY A 92 -6.69 4.46 -4.13
C GLY A 92 -6.02 5.65 -3.45
N LEU A 93 -6.37 6.88 -3.85
CA LEU A 93 -5.88 8.10 -3.20
C LEU A 93 -6.32 8.17 -1.74
N SER A 94 -7.56 7.77 -1.43
CA SER A 94 -8.06 7.75 -0.06
C SER A 94 -7.28 6.77 0.80
N ILE A 95 -7.18 5.51 0.37
CA ILE A 95 -6.39 4.48 1.07
C ILE A 95 -4.93 4.93 1.23
N GLY A 96 -4.31 5.41 0.15
CA GLY A 96 -2.94 5.91 0.15
C GLY A 96 -2.74 7.07 1.12
N PHE A 97 -3.69 8.01 1.21
CA PHE A 97 -3.62 9.13 2.15
C PHE A 97 -3.65 8.67 3.61
N PHE A 98 -4.56 7.78 3.98
CA PHE A 98 -4.63 7.28 5.36
C PHE A 98 -3.42 6.40 5.71
N GLN A 99 -2.97 5.53 4.80
CA GLN A 99 -1.77 4.74 4.99
C GLN A 99 -0.51 5.62 5.09
N TRP A 100 -0.46 6.72 4.33
CA TRP A 100 0.62 7.70 4.41
C TRP A 100 0.74 8.31 5.82
N LEU A 101 -0.35 8.50 6.57
CA LEU A 101 -0.29 8.97 7.96
C LEU A 101 0.51 8.03 8.88
N VAL A 102 0.54 6.74 8.55
CA VAL A 102 1.36 5.73 9.25
C VAL A 102 2.81 5.80 8.76
N LEU A 103 3.03 5.83 7.43
CA LEU A 103 4.38 5.82 6.84
C LEU A 103 5.18 7.08 7.12
N ARG A 104 4.55 8.26 7.14
CA ARG A 104 5.23 9.55 7.29
C ARG A 104 6.03 9.68 8.58
N LYS A 105 5.72 8.87 9.59
CA LYS A 105 6.42 8.85 10.88
C LYS A 105 7.70 8.02 10.86
N GLN A 106 7.88 7.17 9.84
CA GLN A 106 8.91 6.10 9.84
C GLN A 106 9.75 6.07 8.57
N VAL A 107 9.22 6.60 7.47
CA VAL A 107 9.79 6.46 6.13
C VAL A 107 9.96 7.85 5.52
N TYR A 108 11.16 8.16 5.06
CA TYR A 108 11.43 9.39 4.33
C TYR A 108 10.75 9.35 2.95
N GLN A 109 10.27 10.50 2.46
CA GLN A 109 9.55 10.58 1.17
C GLN A 109 8.26 9.74 1.09
N ALA A 110 7.66 9.41 2.24
CA ALA A 110 6.41 8.64 2.30
C ALA A 110 5.25 9.24 1.48
N TRP A 111 5.27 10.53 1.16
CA TRP A 111 4.20 11.20 0.40
C TRP A 111 4.00 10.61 -1.01
N TRP A 112 5.04 10.01 -1.62
CA TRP A 112 4.92 9.29 -2.89
C TRP A 112 3.95 8.10 -2.81
N TRP A 113 3.68 7.59 -1.61
CA TRP A 113 2.76 6.49 -1.36
C TRP A 113 1.35 6.80 -1.86
N ILE A 114 0.92 8.05 -1.71
CA ILE A 114 -0.42 8.51 -2.10
C ILE A 114 -0.55 8.45 -3.63
N LEU A 115 0.44 9.00 -4.34
CA LEU A 115 0.45 9.06 -5.80
C LEU A 115 0.51 7.65 -6.41
N VAL A 116 1.38 6.79 -5.87
CA VAL A 116 1.51 5.41 -6.35
C VAL A 116 0.23 4.63 -6.09
N ASN A 117 -0.44 4.80 -4.95
CA ASN A 117 -1.72 4.13 -4.73
C ASN A 117 -2.78 4.60 -5.73
N GLY A 118 -2.96 5.91 -5.91
CA GLY A 118 -3.91 6.43 -6.90
C GLY A 118 -3.65 5.87 -8.30
N PHE A 119 -2.39 5.85 -8.72
CA PHE A 119 -1.97 5.30 -10.01
C PHE A 119 -2.18 3.79 -10.10
N ALA A 120 -1.84 3.05 -9.05
CA ALA A 120 -1.95 1.60 -9.02
C ALA A 120 -3.41 1.16 -9.15
N TRP A 121 -4.33 1.83 -8.45
CA TRP A 121 -5.76 1.59 -8.57
C TRP A 121 -6.31 1.99 -9.94
N ALA A 122 -5.82 3.09 -10.52
CA ALA A 122 -6.18 3.49 -11.89
C ALA A 122 -5.78 2.42 -12.91
N PHE A 123 -4.54 1.95 -12.82
CA PHE A 123 -3.95 1.02 -13.76
C PHE A 123 -4.57 -0.38 -13.68
N SER A 124 -4.93 -0.80 -12.48
CA SER A 124 -5.45 -2.14 -12.20
C SER A 124 -6.70 -2.52 -13.02
N LEU A 125 -7.54 -1.54 -13.36
CA LEU A 125 -8.75 -1.75 -14.16
C LEU A 125 -8.57 -1.50 -15.66
N LEU A 126 -7.51 -0.82 -16.08
CA LEU A 126 -7.14 -0.73 -17.49
C LEU A 126 -6.56 -2.05 -18.00
N GLY A 127 -5.95 -2.82 -17.10
CA GLY A 127 -5.57 -4.19 -17.38
C GLY A 127 -6.83 -5.06 -17.48
N TYR A 128 -7.20 -5.49 -18.68
CA TYR A 128 -8.28 -6.42 -19.01
C TYR A 128 -8.26 -7.79 -18.28
N TRP A 129 -7.40 -7.96 -17.27
CA TRP A 129 -7.15 -9.19 -16.52
C TRP A 129 -8.30 -9.56 -15.56
N GLY A 130 -9.27 -8.68 -15.36
CA GLY A 130 -10.48 -8.95 -14.58
C GLY A 130 -10.34 -8.64 -13.08
N ILE A 131 -11.50 -8.57 -12.41
CA ILE A 131 -11.62 -8.05 -11.04
C ILE A 131 -10.77 -8.82 -10.01
N ILE A 132 -10.46 -10.09 -10.25
CA ILE A 132 -9.72 -10.96 -9.32
C ILE A 132 -8.25 -10.53 -9.18
N PHE A 133 -7.64 -10.01 -10.26
CA PHE A 133 -6.23 -9.63 -10.27
C PHE A 133 -5.96 -8.22 -9.74
N VAL A 134 -7.01 -7.49 -9.35
CA VAL A 134 -6.89 -6.08 -8.96
C VAL A 134 -5.93 -5.92 -7.78
N GLY A 135 -6.09 -6.75 -6.75
CA GLY A 135 -5.21 -6.73 -5.58
C GLY A 135 -3.75 -7.09 -5.89
N GLY A 136 -3.52 -7.98 -6.87
CA GLY A 136 -2.18 -8.37 -7.30
C GLY A 136 -1.46 -7.24 -8.04
N SER A 137 -2.14 -6.57 -8.97
CA SER A 137 -1.61 -5.42 -9.71
C SER A 137 -1.32 -4.23 -8.79
N VAL A 138 -2.25 -3.93 -7.87
CA VAL A 138 -2.04 -2.88 -6.86
C VAL A 138 -0.87 -3.24 -5.95
N GLY A 139 -0.80 -4.50 -5.48
CA GLY A 139 0.30 -5.02 -4.69
C GLY A 139 1.65 -4.92 -5.40
N LEU A 140 1.69 -5.22 -6.71
CA LEU A 140 2.91 -5.14 -7.50
C LEU A 140 3.50 -3.73 -7.49
N LEU A 141 2.67 -2.73 -7.79
CA LEU A 141 3.10 -1.34 -7.87
C LEU A 141 3.44 -0.76 -6.49
N THR A 142 2.55 -0.96 -5.51
CA THR A 142 2.76 -0.45 -4.15
C THR A 142 3.92 -1.15 -3.44
N GLY A 143 4.15 -2.44 -3.70
CA GLY A 143 5.25 -3.20 -3.10
C GLY A 143 6.63 -2.72 -3.54
N ILE A 144 6.82 -2.43 -4.84
CA ILE A 144 8.09 -1.88 -5.35
C ILE A 144 8.37 -0.55 -4.65
N THR A 145 7.37 0.33 -4.61
CA THR A 145 7.48 1.63 -3.99
C THR A 145 7.79 1.53 -2.50
N LEU A 146 7.12 0.64 -1.76
CA LEU A 146 7.36 0.45 -0.33
C LEU A 146 8.80 0.01 -0.06
N GLU A 147 9.30 -0.96 -0.82
CA GLU A 147 10.66 -1.48 -0.67
C GLU A 147 11.71 -0.40 -1.00
N LEU A 148 11.50 0.37 -2.08
CA LEU A 148 12.38 1.49 -2.42
C LEU A 148 12.39 2.57 -1.34
N MET A 149 11.23 2.93 -0.80
CA MET A 149 11.10 3.93 0.25
C MET A 149 11.77 3.49 1.56
N VAL A 150 11.54 2.24 1.99
CA VAL A 150 12.17 1.69 3.20
C VAL A 150 13.68 1.64 3.03
N ARG A 151 14.17 1.13 1.88
CA ARG A 151 15.59 1.08 1.57
C ARG A 151 16.25 2.46 1.55
N TYR A 152 15.59 3.44 0.93
CA TYR A 152 16.10 4.81 0.88
C TYR A 152 16.17 5.44 2.28
N SER A 153 15.17 5.16 3.13
CA SER A 153 15.13 5.63 4.51
C SER A 153 16.27 5.04 5.35
N ASP A 154 16.55 3.74 5.19
CA ASP A 154 17.67 3.08 5.87
C ASP A 154 19.02 3.69 5.48
N ILE A 155 19.28 3.86 4.17
CA ILE A 155 20.54 4.42 3.67
C ILE A 155 20.78 5.82 4.26
N ARG A 156 19.75 6.66 4.24
CA ARG A 156 19.85 8.04 4.75
C ARG A 156 20.12 8.08 6.25
N ASN A 157 19.47 7.22 7.03
CA ASN A 157 19.70 7.16 8.46
C ASN A 157 21.16 6.77 8.75
N THR A 158 21.74 5.84 8.00
CA THR A 158 23.16 5.45 8.17
C THR A 158 24.15 6.54 7.75
N SER A 159 23.87 7.33 6.71
CA SER A 159 24.79 8.41 6.28
C SER A 159 24.88 9.54 7.29
N ASN A 160 23.79 9.84 8.01
CA ASN A 160 23.80 10.86 9.06
C ASN A 160 24.67 10.47 10.26
N PHE A 161 24.91 9.18 10.51
CA PHE A 161 25.76 8.71 11.62
C PHE A 161 27.27 8.76 11.33
N HIS A 162 27.69 9.06 10.10
CA HIS A 162 29.11 9.11 9.71
C HIS A 162 29.55 10.50 9.22
N GLY A 163 28.66 11.49 9.27
CA GLY A 163 28.91 12.87 8.85
C GLY A 163 29.15 13.87 9.99
N ASP A 164 29.17 13.40 11.24
CA ASP A 164 29.52 14.15 12.45
C ASP A 164 30.91 13.71 12.96
#